data_AF-A0A9P5KU67-F1
#
_entry.id   AF-A0A9P5KU67-F1
#
_cell.length_a   1.000
_cell.length_b   1.000
_cell.length_c   1.000
_cell.angle_alpha   90.00
_cell.angle_beta   90.00
_cell.angle_gamma   90.00
#
_symmetry.space_group_name_H-M   'P 1'
#
loop_
_entity.id
_entity.type
_entity.pdbx_description
1 polymer ?
#
loop_
_entity_poly.entity_id
_entity_poly.type
_entity_poly.pdbx_seq_one_letter_code
_entity_poly.pdbx_strand_id
1 'polypeptide(L)'
;MPSSGSSTAPIITPRYLDIDGSRPAVVAEPLTPEAFAPFGSVISPGHLGADASNTAAANQGTAVKFIGVSHSRSLYSAAPSGKLPQQTNWNLFRCSPPTHLFSDEGESGKRVYLAKVLEQHPYSSQTFLPLGRNPTKPAYIVIVSLKDKGKQKKRKRI
;
A
#
# COMPACT_ATOMS: atom_id res chain seq x y z
N MET A 1 18.67 -16.21 49.88
CA MET A 1 18.56 -16.51 48.44
C MET A 1 17.17 -16.11 47.99
N PRO A 2 16.98 -15.18 47.04
CA PRO A 2 15.66 -14.88 46.51
C PRO A 2 15.30 -15.90 45.42
N SER A 3 14.11 -16.48 45.54
CA SER A 3 13.53 -17.39 44.55
C SER A 3 13.18 -16.62 43.27
N SER A 4 13.81 -17.00 42.16
CA SER A 4 13.49 -16.49 40.83
C SER A 4 12.13 -17.03 40.35
N GLY A 5 11.08 -16.23 40.54
CA GLY A 5 9.81 -16.44 39.86
C GLY A 5 9.97 -16.24 38.36
N SER A 6 9.85 -17.31 37.59
CA SER A 6 9.75 -17.24 36.13
C SER A 6 8.39 -16.63 35.78
N SER A 7 8.37 -15.34 35.48
CA SER A 7 7.21 -14.68 34.89
C SER A 7 7.15 -15.06 33.41
N THR A 8 6.35 -16.08 33.09
CA THR A 8 5.99 -16.36 31.71
C THR A 8 5.10 -15.23 31.21
N ALA A 9 5.60 -14.45 30.25
CA ALA A 9 4.82 -13.42 29.57
C ALA A 9 3.50 -14.01 29.04
N PRO A 10 2.37 -13.31 29.18
CA PRO A 10 1.09 -13.83 28.72
C PRO A 10 1.15 -14.09 27.21
N ILE A 11 0.72 -15.29 26.81
CA ILE A 11 0.56 -15.66 25.40
C ILE A 11 -0.58 -14.78 24.86
N ILE A 12 -0.23 -13.74 24.10
CA ILE A 12 -1.20 -12.90 23.42
C ILE A 12 -1.70 -13.70 22.21
N THR A 13 -2.82 -14.42 22.37
CA THR A 13 -3.49 -15.04 21.23
C THR A 13 -3.99 -13.92 20.30
N PRO A 14 -3.60 -13.90 19.02
CA PRO A 14 -4.07 -12.89 18.09
C PRO A 14 -5.60 -13.01 17.93
N ARG A 15 -6.34 -11.96 18.29
CA ARG A 15 -7.82 -11.95 18.29
C ARG A 15 -8.44 -11.97 16.89
N TYR A 16 -7.68 -11.59 15.88
CA TYR A 16 -8.09 -11.71 14.48
C TYR A 16 -7.07 -12.55 13.74
N LEU A 17 -7.59 -13.57 13.09
CA LEU A 17 -6.82 -14.42 12.20
C LEU A 17 -7.16 -14.08 10.76
N ASP A 18 -6.28 -14.44 9.84
CA ASP A 18 -6.57 -14.43 8.41
C ASP A 18 -7.77 -15.34 8.09
N ILE A 19 -8.20 -15.31 6.82
CA ILE A 19 -9.40 -16.03 6.36
C ILE A 19 -9.36 -17.53 6.72
N ASP A 20 -8.16 -18.11 6.79
CA ASP A 20 -7.94 -19.54 7.05
C ASP A 20 -7.68 -19.84 8.53
N GLY A 21 -7.76 -18.85 9.42
CA GLY A 21 -7.53 -19.03 10.86
C GLY A 21 -6.06 -19.30 11.22
N SER A 22 -5.13 -19.05 10.30
CA SER A 22 -3.76 -19.57 10.35
C SER A 22 -2.72 -18.52 10.76
N ARG A 23 -3.01 -17.23 10.56
CA ARG A 23 -2.08 -16.12 10.82
C ARG A 23 -2.76 -14.94 11.48
N PRO A 24 -2.05 -14.14 12.29
CA PRO A 24 -2.58 -12.88 12.81
C PRO A 24 -3.02 -11.93 11.69
N ALA A 25 -4.04 -11.12 11.96
CA ALA A 25 -4.42 -10.01 11.10
C ALA A 25 -3.28 -9.00 10.93
N VAL A 26 -3.23 -8.39 9.75
CA VAL A 26 -2.27 -7.32 9.44
C VAL A 26 -2.75 -6.03 10.07
N VAL A 27 -1.89 -5.39 10.87
CA VAL A 27 -2.17 -4.08 11.46
C VAL A 27 -1.80 -3.00 10.45
N ALA A 28 -2.74 -2.11 10.14
CA ALA A 28 -2.47 -0.96 9.30
C ALA A 28 -1.53 0.03 10.01
N GLU A 29 -0.50 0.48 9.32
CA GLU A 29 0.51 1.40 9.81
C GLU A 29 0.54 2.69 8.95
N PRO A 30 1.07 3.81 9.47
CA PRO A 30 1.22 5.04 8.69
C PRO A 30 2.04 4.81 7.42
N LEU A 31 1.56 5.34 6.29
CA LEU A 31 2.26 5.23 5.01
C LEU A 31 3.49 6.16 5.00
N THR A 32 4.69 5.57 4.90
CA THR A 32 5.94 6.31 4.67
C THR A 32 6.62 5.87 3.37
N PRO A 33 7.45 6.71 2.73
CA PRO A 33 8.22 6.31 1.56
C PRO A 33 9.10 5.07 1.80
N GLU A 34 9.73 4.97 2.96
CA GLU A 34 10.67 3.90 3.30
C GLU A 34 9.97 2.55 3.44
N ALA A 35 8.85 2.51 4.17
CA ALA A 35 8.06 1.29 4.35
C ALA A 35 7.40 0.85 3.04
N PHE A 36 7.08 1.79 2.14
CA PHE A 36 6.41 1.50 0.88
C PHE A 36 7.36 1.21 -0.30
N ALA A 37 8.66 1.52 -0.16
CA ALA A 37 9.66 1.39 -1.23
C ALA A 37 9.70 0.02 -1.95
N PRO A 38 9.48 -1.13 -1.29
CA PRO A 38 9.43 -2.43 -1.98
C PRO A 38 8.25 -2.58 -2.95
N PHE A 39 7.17 -1.82 -2.74
CA PHE A 39 5.91 -1.94 -3.48
C PHE A 39 5.75 -0.84 -4.53
N GLY A 40 6.36 0.33 -4.31
CA GLY A 40 6.27 1.47 -5.21
C GLY A 40 6.85 2.75 -4.62
N SER A 41 6.28 3.89 -4.98
CA SER A 41 6.71 5.23 -4.53
C SER A 41 5.56 5.97 -3.88
N VAL A 42 5.84 6.78 -2.85
CA VAL A 42 4.85 7.66 -2.20
C VAL A 42 5.00 9.08 -2.72
N ILE A 43 3.91 9.66 -3.25
CA ILE A 43 3.86 11.08 -3.65
C ILE A 43 3.30 11.88 -2.47
N SER A 44 4.17 12.53 -1.70
CA SER A 44 3.74 13.30 -0.52
C SER A 44 4.73 14.42 -0.18
N PRO A 45 4.37 15.69 -0.36
CA PRO A 45 5.23 16.80 0.01
C PRO A 45 5.64 16.80 1.50
N GLY A 46 4.79 16.27 2.40
CA GLY A 46 5.12 16.19 3.82
C GLY A 46 6.22 15.18 4.17
N HIS A 47 6.36 14.11 3.37
CA HIS A 47 7.43 13.12 3.54
C HIS A 47 8.69 13.49 2.73
N LEU A 48 8.51 14.25 1.64
CA LEU A 48 9.58 14.85 0.86
C LEU A 48 9.98 16.14 1.59
N GLY A 49 10.72 16.03 2.70
CA GLY A 49 11.17 17.21 3.46
C GLY A 49 11.83 18.28 2.56
N ALA A 50 11.95 19.52 3.05
CA ALA A 50 12.59 20.62 2.31
C ALA A 50 14.03 20.27 1.85
N ASP A 51 14.68 19.33 2.52
CA ASP A 51 16.02 18.80 2.23
C ASP A 51 16.02 17.58 1.29
N ALA A 52 14.87 17.23 0.68
CA ALA A 52 14.85 16.22 -0.36
C ALA A 52 15.85 16.66 -1.44
N SER A 53 16.86 15.82 -1.67
CA SER A 53 18.02 16.07 -2.53
C SER A 53 17.68 16.34 -4.01
N ASN A 54 16.40 16.46 -4.33
CA ASN A 54 15.85 16.62 -5.67
C ASN A 54 14.71 17.65 -5.67
N THR A 55 14.91 18.79 -4.98
CA THR A 55 14.06 19.97 -5.14
C THR A 55 14.79 21.08 -5.89
N ALA A 56 14.03 21.92 -6.59
CA ALA A 56 14.57 23.12 -7.22
C ALA A 56 13.61 24.29 -7.03
N ALA A 57 14.15 25.49 -6.80
CA ALA A 57 13.37 26.71 -6.90
C ALA A 57 12.89 26.90 -8.35
N ALA A 58 11.64 27.30 -8.50
CA ALA A 58 10.99 27.61 -9.77
C ALA A 58 10.30 28.98 -9.67
N ASN A 59 9.90 29.54 -10.82
CA ASN A 59 9.17 30.80 -10.90
C ASN A 59 9.84 31.93 -10.10
N GLN A 60 11.15 32.14 -10.31
CA GLN A 60 11.93 33.19 -9.63
C GLN A 60 11.87 33.09 -8.09
N GLY A 61 11.78 31.86 -7.54
CA GLY A 61 11.78 31.61 -6.10
C GLY A 61 10.39 31.53 -5.47
N THR A 62 9.31 31.69 -6.24
CA THR A 62 7.94 31.61 -5.71
C THR A 62 7.38 30.18 -5.66
N ALA A 63 8.07 29.21 -6.24
CA ALA A 63 7.65 27.81 -6.24
C ALA A 63 8.82 26.87 -5.91
N VAL A 64 8.49 25.76 -5.26
CA VAL A 64 9.41 24.63 -5.07
C VAL A 64 8.95 23.48 -5.98
N LYS A 65 9.82 23.05 -6.88
CA LYS A 65 9.60 21.89 -7.75
C LYS A 65 10.25 20.66 -7.13
N PHE A 66 9.44 19.65 -6.82
CA PHE A 66 9.92 18.33 -6.43
C PHE A 66 10.18 17.50 -7.69
N ILE A 67 11.42 17.02 -7.86
CA ILE A 67 11.90 16.38 -9.08
C ILE A 67 11.92 14.86 -8.88
N GLY A 68 11.35 14.11 -9.82
CA GLY A 68 11.47 12.65 -9.86
C GLY A 68 10.76 11.90 -8.73
N VAL A 69 9.66 12.45 -8.19
CA VAL A 69 8.94 11.86 -7.04
C VAL A 69 8.37 10.47 -7.35
N SER A 70 7.92 10.24 -8.58
CA SER A 70 7.36 8.96 -9.03
C SER A 70 7.40 8.86 -10.56
N HIS A 71 7.32 7.64 -11.09
CA HIS A 71 7.36 7.37 -12.52
C HIS A 71 6.20 6.47 -12.96
N SER A 72 5.51 6.88 -14.03
CA SER A 72 4.62 5.97 -14.75
C SER A 72 5.44 5.01 -15.60
N ARG A 73 5.22 3.71 -15.42
CA ARG A 73 5.93 2.64 -16.13
C ARG A 73 4.98 1.88 -17.03
N SER A 74 5.39 1.69 -18.29
CA SER A 74 4.74 0.81 -19.25
C SER A 74 5.66 -0.37 -19.57
N LEU A 75 5.13 -1.58 -19.47
CA LEU A 75 5.78 -2.84 -19.85
C LEU A 75 4.95 -3.60 -20.91
N TYR A 76 4.05 -2.90 -21.60
CA TYR A 76 3.18 -3.50 -22.62
C TYR A 76 3.93 -4.09 -23.81
N SER A 77 5.18 -3.67 -24.05
CA SER A 77 6.07 -4.32 -25.02
C SER A 77 6.34 -5.80 -24.70
N ALA A 78 6.21 -6.20 -23.43
CA ALA A 78 6.34 -7.59 -22.98
C ALA A 78 4.98 -8.30 -22.82
N ALA A 79 3.86 -7.64 -23.16
CA ALA A 79 2.54 -8.24 -23.02
C ALA A 79 2.27 -9.28 -24.13
N PRO A 80 1.73 -10.48 -23.79
CA PRO A 80 1.41 -11.52 -24.79
C PRO A 80 0.42 -11.10 -25.87
N SER A 81 -0.35 -10.04 -25.63
CA SER A 81 -1.31 -9.51 -26.61
C SER A 81 -0.64 -8.82 -27.80
N GLY A 82 0.64 -8.43 -27.69
CA GLY A 82 1.33 -7.60 -28.67
C GLY A 82 0.77 -6.18 -28.81
N LYS A 83 -0.18 -5.78 -27.96
CA LYS A 83 -0.84 -4.47 -28.03
C LYS A 83 -0.11 -3.47 -27.15
N LEU A 84 0.28 -2.35 -27.76
CA LEU A 84 0.80 -1.19 -27.05
C LEU A 84 -0.34 -0.21 -26.71
N PRO A 85 -0.32 0.43 -25.52
CA PRO A 85 -1.25 1.49 -25.21
C PRO A 85 -0.95 2.70 -26.09
N GLN A 86 -2.00 3.35 -26.61
CA GLN A 86 -1.83 4.55 -27.43
C GLN A 86 -1.44 5.78 -26.59
N GLN A 87 -1.84 5.82 -25.31
CA GLN A 87 -1.59 6.94 -24.40
C GLN A 87 -1.70 6.52 -22.93
N THR A 88 -1.18 7.37 -22.04
CA THR A 88 -1.41 7.31 -20.59
C THR A 88 -2.70 8.03 -20.24
N ASN A 89 -3.64 7.32 -19.62
CA ASN A 89 -4.95 7.89 -19.26
C ASN A 89 -4.97 8.37 -17.81
N TRP A 90 -5.59 9.53 -17.58
CA TRP A 90 -6.00 10.00 -16.27
C TRP A 90 -7.46 9.65 -16.05
N ASN A 91 -7.75 8.95 -14.97
CA ASN A 91 -9.11 8.52 -14.62
C ASN A 91 -9.48 9.07 -13.25
N LEU A 92 -10.76 9.32 -13.03
CA LEU A 92 -11.31 9.75 -11.75
C LEU A 92 -12.17 8.63 -11.15
N PHE A 93 -11.84 8.24 -9.93
CA PHE A 93 -12.62 7.29 -9.15
C PHE A 93 -13.37 8.04 -8.04
N ARG A 94 -14.69 7.87 -7.98
CA ARG A 94 -15.50 8.28 -6.83
C ARG A 94 -15.87 7.05 -6.02
N CYS A 95 -15.10 6.78 -4.97
CA CYS A 95 -15.25 5.60 -4.14
C CYS A 95 -16.20 5.83 -2.97
N SER A 96 -16.97 4.80 -2.62
CA SER A 96 -17.70 4.70 -1.35
C SER A 96 -17.05 3.61 -0.49
N PRO A 97 -17.00 3.76 0.85
CA PRO A 97 -16.43 2.73 1.72
C PRO A 97 -17.19 1.40 1.57
N PRO A 98 -16.50 0.25 1.48
CA PRO A 98 -17.14 -1.06 1.41
C PRO A 98 -17.63 -1.51 2.80
N THR A 99 -18.69 -0.88 3.31
CA THR A 99 -19.20 -1.05 4.69
C THR A 99 -19.45 -2.51 5.08
N HIS A 100 -19.89 -3.35 4.16
CA HIS A 100 -20.14 -4.78 4.37
C HIS A 100 -18.89 -5.65 4.62
N LEU A 101 -17.69 -5.11 4.38
CA LEU A 101 -16.41 -5.77 4.66
C LEU A 101 -15.78 -5.29 5.96
N PHE A 102 -16.40 -4.33 6.65
CA PHE A 102 -15.95 -3.87 7.95
C PHE A 102 -16.70 -4.57 9.08
N SER A 103 -15.98 -4.86 10.15
CA SER A 103 -16.53 -5.33 11.42
C SER A 103 -15.84 -4.59 12.57
N ASP A 104 -16.58 -4.33 13.64
CA ASP A 104 -16.06 -3.63 14.82
C ASP A 104 -15.73 -4.65 15.92
N GLU A 105 -14.59 -4.47 16.60
CA GLU A 105 -14.11 -5.31 17.69
C GLU A 105 -14.75 -4.88 19.02
N GLY A 106 -16.00 -5.30 19.26
CA GLY A 106 -16.68 -5.21 20.56
C GLY A 106 -16.36 -3.92 21.36
N GLU A 107 -16.04 -4.07 22.64
CA GLU A 107 -15.73 -2.93 23.55
C GLU A 107 -14.42 -2.20 23.26
N SER A 108 -13.53 -2.74 22.41
CA SER A 108 -12.21 -2.14 22.16
C SER A 108 -12.23 -0.97 21.17
N GLY A 109 -13.32 -0.83 20.41
CA GLY A 109 -13.48 0.22 19.39
C GLY A 109 -12.58 0.07 18.16
N LYS A 110 -11.83 -1.04 18.03
CA LYS A 110 -11.03 -1.31 16.82
C LYS A 110 -11.91 -1.76 15.66
N ARG A 111 -11.46 -1.49 14.43
CA ARG A 111 -12.19 -1.83 13.21
C ARG A 111 -11.37 -2.72 12.30
N VAL A 112 -11.97 -3.81 11.84
CA VAL A 112 -11.34 -4.80 10.96
C VAL A 112 -11.94 -4.72 9.57
N TYR A 113 -11.07 -4.72 8.56
CA TYR A 113 -11.44 -4.79 7.15
C TYR A 113 -11.07 -6.15 6.56
N LEU A 114 -12.04 -6.87 6.00
CA LEU A 114 -11.83 -8.17 5.38
C LEU A 114 -11.38 -8.02 3.91
N ALA A 115 -10.08 -7.99 3.68
CA ALA A 115 -9.49 -8.02 2.34
C ALA A 115 -9.52 -9.45 1.77
N LYS A 116 -10.38 -9.70 0.77
CA LYS A 116 -10.54 -11.03 0.15
C LYS A 116 -9.69 -11.25 -1.10
N VAL A 117 -9.37 -10.17 -1.82
CA VAL A 117 -8.71 -10.22 -3.13
C VAL A 117 -7.68 -9.10 -3.21
N LEU A 118 -6.54 -9.40 -3.83
CA LEU A 118 -5.59 -8.41 -4.32
C LEU A 118 -5.51 -8.50 -5.84
N GLU A 119 -5.43 -7.35 -6.49
CA GLU A 119 -5.26 -7.24 -7.93
C GLU A 119 -3.82 -6.82 -8.28
N GLN A 120 -3.42 -7.06 -9.53
CA GLN A 120 -2.16 -6.58 -10.06
C GLN A 120 -2.32 -6.15 -11.52
N HIS A 121 -1.53 -5.17 -11.95
CA HIS A 121 -1.36 -4.78 -13.35
C HIS A 121 0.03 -5.21 -13.82
N PRO A 122 0.18 -6.39 -14.47
CA PRO A 122 1.50 -6.95 -14.76
C PRO A 122 2.35 -6.12 -15.72
N TYR A 123 1.72 -5.24 -16.50
CA TYR A 123 2.36 -4.51 -17.59
C TYR A 123 2.29 -2.99 -17.43
N SER A 124 1.83 -2.46 -16.29
CA SER A 124 1.75 -1.03 -16.06
C SER A 124 1.80 -0.67 -14.57
N SER A 125 2.35 0.50 -14.26
CA SER A 125 2.13 1.13 -12.95
C SER A 125 0.71 1.69 -12.85
N GLN A 126 0.22 1.84 -11.63
CA GLN A 126 -1.03 2.55 -11.32
C GLN A 126 -0.79 3.50 -10.16
N THR A 127 -1.30 4.72 -10.26
CA THR A 127 -1.12 5.78 -9.27
C THR A 127 -2.47 6.30 -8.83
N PHE A 128 -2.68 6.40 -7.51
CA PHE A 128 -3.86 7.02 -6.92
C PHE A 128 -3.46 8.29 -6.17
N LEU A 129 -4.16 9.39 -6.46
CA LEU A 129 -3.99 10.67 -5.77
C LEU A 129 -5.34 11.08 -5.17
N PRO A 130 -5.48 11.15 -3.83
CA PRO A 130 -6.71 11.61 -3.22
C PRO A 130 -6.91 13.10 -3.50
N LEU A 131 -8.11 13.48 -3.94
CA LEU A 131 -8.49 14.88 -4.21
C LEU A 131 -9.48 15.37 -3.15
N GLY A 132 -9.31 16.61 -2.68
CA GLY A 132 -10.29 17.29 -1.81
C GLY A 132 -10.44 16.70 -0.40
N ARG A 133 -9.39 16.07 0.15
CA ARG A 133 -9.41 15.47 1.49
C ARG A 133 -8.78 16.39 2.53
N ASN A 134 -9.28 16.30 3.77
CA ASN A 134 -8.68 16.99 4.90
C ASN A 134 -7.30 16.36 5.19
N PRO A 135 -6.21 17.14 5.25
CA PRO A 135 -4.86 16.62 5.45
C PRO A 135 -4.63 16.00 6.84
N THR A 136 -5.48 16.30 7.83
CA THR A 136 -5.31 15.81 9.21
C THR A 136 -6.10 14.56 9.54
N LYS A 137 -6.90 14.04 8.59
CA LYS A 137 -7.73 12.86 8.79
C LYS A 137 -7.26 11.71 7.89
N PRO A 138 -7.26 10.46 8.38
CA PRO A 138 -7.08 9.30 7.52
C PRO A 138 -8.05 9.36 6.34
N ALA A 139 -7.49 9.28 5.13
CA ALA A 139 -8.25 9.46 3.89
C ALA A 139 -8.51 8.15 3.17
N TYR A 140 -7.55 7.23 3.20
CA TYR A 140 -7.59 5.94 2.51
C TYR A 140 -6.69 4.93 3.23
N ILE A 141 -6.87 3.66 2.88
CA ILE A 141 -5.95 2.57 3.20
C ILE A 141 -5.38 2.01 1.90
N VAL A 142 -4.16 1.48 1.95
CA VAL A 142 -3.56 0.75 0.83
C VAL A 142 -3.12 -0.60 1.37
N ILE A 143 -3.49 -1.67 0.68
CA ILE A 143 -3.10 -3.04 1.04
C ILE A 143 -2.26 -3.56 -0.13
N VAL A 144 -1.00 -3.89 0.17
CA VAL A 144 -0.02 -4.31 -0.83
C VAL A 144 0.61 -5.63 -0.43
N SER A 145 1.07 -6.36 -1.44
CA SER A 145 1.90 -7.54 -1.27
C SER A 145 2.93 -7.57 -2.39
N LEU A 146 4.11 -8.10 -2.10
CA LEU A 146 5.03 -8.49 -3.15
C LEU A 146 4.44 -9.67 -3.91
N LYS A 147 4.74 -9.73 -5.21
CA LYS A 147 4.43 -10.91 -6.01
C LYS A 147 5.22 -12.09 -5.46
N ASP A 148 4.52 -13.19 -5.20
CA ASP A 148 5.19 -14.43 -4.80
C ASP A 148 6.16 -14.86 -5.91
N LYS A 149 7.44 -15.01 -5.56
CA LYS A 149 8.49 -15.51 -6.47
C LYS A 149 8.40 -17.03 -6.67
N GLY A 150 7.31 -17.66 -6.20
CA GLY A 150 7.07 -19.10 -6.18
C GLY A 150 7.86 -19.89 -7.21
N LYS A 151 8.58 -20.92 -6.73
CA LYS A 151 9.32 -21.90 -7.55
C LYS A 151 8.47 -22.24 -8.77
N GLN A 152 9.00 -22.02 -9.98
CA GLN A 152 8.27 -22.26 -11.23
C GLN A 152 7.57 -23.63 -11.17
N LYS A 153 6.25 -23.65 -10.97
CA LYS A 153 5.47 -24.87 -11.16
C LYS A 153 5.52 -25.16 -12.67
N LYS A 154 6.29 -26.17 -13.06
CA LYS A 154 6.27 -26.75 -14.41
C LYS A 154 4.81 -26.99 -14.78
N ARG A 155 4.27 -26.15 -15.66
CA ARG A 155 2.92 -26.36 -16.21
C ARG A 155 2.99 -27.63 -17.07
N LYS A 156 2.48 -28.75 -16.54
CA LYS A 156 2.12 -29.90 -17.38
C LYS A 156 0.94 -29.43 -18.23
N ARG A 157 1.16 -29.34 -19.56
CA ARG A 157 0.07 -29.18 -20.52
C ARG A 157 -0.80 -30.45 -20.43
N ILE A 158 -2.11 -30.25 -20.28
CA ILE A 158 -3.13 -31.25 -20.64
C ILE A 158 -3.33 -31.12 -22.15
#